data_AF-A0AAD9MRL4-F1
#
_entry.id   AF-A0AAD9MRL4-F1
#
_cell.length_a   1.000
_cell.length_b   1.000
_cell.length_c   1.000
_cell.angle_alpha   90.00
_cell.angle_beta   90.00
_cell.angle_gamma   90.00
#
_symmetry.space_group_name_H-M   'P 1'
#
loop_
_entity.id
_entity.type
_entity.pdbx_description
1 polymer ?
#
loop_
_entity_poly.entity_id
_entity_poly.type
_entity_poly.pdbx_seq_one_letter_code
_entity_poly.pdbx_strand_id
1 'polypeptide(L)'
;NAVTGLLPATPNHPHAWVRDNVYSILSVWALALAYRKNADMDEDRAKAYELEQSVVKLMRGLLCCMMKQIDKVERFKYTQSPMDALHAKYCVMTGKVVVSDKDWGHLQVDATSIYLLILAEMTASGLQIIYTLDEVAFIQNLVFYIQSAYRTPDYGIWERGDKTNHGVPELNATSLGMAKAALEALNDLDLFGTRGGPASVINVIPDEAEACQETDAGLLSVISYPAFSVDDPQLIKITRSGIIEKLQVRPLMSLFII
;
A
#
# COMPACT_ATOMS: atom_id res chain seq x y z
N ASN A 1 7.29 3.81 -17.79
CA ASN A 1 6.39 4.09 -18.93
C ASN A 1 6.10 5.59 -18.99
N ALA A 2 6.34 6.27 -20.11
CA ALA A 2 6.35 7.74 -20.16
C ALA A 2 4.96 8.38 -19.97
N VAL A 3 3.87 7.64 -20.20
CA VAL A 3 2.52 8.21 -20.22
C VAL A 3 1.76 7.98 -18.91
N THR A 4 1.74 6.75 -18.39
CA THR A 4 0.84 6.38 -17.28
C THR A 4 1.42 6.51 -15.88
N GLY A 5 2.76 6.54 -15.74
CA GLY A 5 3.39 6.44 -14.42
C GLY A 5 3.31 5.04 -13.79
N LEU A 6 3.06 4.00 -14.59
CA LEU A 6 3.02 2.61 -14.11
C LEU A 6 4.29 1.85 -14.48
N LEU A 7 4.75 1.00 -13.55
CA LEU A 7 5.85 0.07 -13.71
C LEU A 7 5.31 -1.34 -13.99
N PRO A 8 5.73 -1.99 -15.09
CA PRO A 8 5.37 -3.38 -15.35
C PRO A 8 6.10 -4.31 -14.38
N ALA A 9 5.45 -5.41 -13.96
CA ALA A 9 6.08 -6.42 -13.11
C ALA A 9 7.28 -7.10 -13.80
N THR A 10 7.19 -7.34 -15.11
CA THR A 10 8.32 -7.85 -15.92
C THR A 10 8.29 -7.23 -17.32
N PRO A 11 9.40 -7.26 -18.09
CA PRO A 11 9.42 -6.75 -19.46
C PRO A 11 8.36 -7.36 -20.38
N ASN A 12 7.95 -8.59 -20.10
CA ASN A 12 7.00 -9.36 -20.93
C ASN A 12 5.57 -9.34 -20.38
N HIS A 13 5.35 -8.81 -19.18
CA HIS A 13 4.04 -8.82 -18.52
C HIS A 13 3.53 -7.39 -18.33
N PRO A 14 2.58 -6.93 -19.16
CA PRO A 14 2.18 -5.52 -19.24
C PRO A 14 1.21 -5.10 -18.12
N HIS A 15 1.26 -5.76 -16.96
CA HIS A 15 0.44 -5.42 -15.80
C HIS A 15 1.31 -4.82 -14.69
N ALA A 16 0.75 -3.84 -14.00
CA ALA A 16 1.32 -3.14 -12.85
C ALA A 16 0.53 -3.52 -11.61
N TRP A 17 1.16 -4.21 -10.68
CA TRP A 17 0.61 -4.44 -9.35
C TRP A 17 0.88 -3.22 -8.46
N VAL A 18 -0.11 -2.83 -7.68
CA VAL A 18 0.00 -1.68 -6.76
C VAL A 18 1.19 -1.87 -5.83
N ARG A 19 1.27 -3.02 -5.17
CA ARG A 19 2.32 -3.35 -4.20
C ARG A 19 3.72 -3.29 -4.81
N ASP A 20 3.92 -3.97 -5.94
CA ASP A 20 5.20 -4.02 -6.66
C ASP A 20 5.65 -2.64 -7.12
N ASN A 21 4.70 -1.81 -7.56
CA ASN A 21 4.96 -0.43 -7.94
C ASN A 21 5.40 0.38 -6.73
N VAL A 22 4.67 0.32 -5.61
CA VAL A 22 5.02 1.05 -4.39
C VAL A 22 6.42 0.66 -3.90
N TYR A 23 6.72 -0.64 -3.78
CA TYR A 23 8.07 -1.09 -3.38
C TYR A 23 9.17 -0.64 -4.35
N SER A 24 8.89 -0.62 -5.66
CA SER A 24 9.85 -0.12 -6.65
C SER A 24 10.06 1.40 -6.51
N ILE A 25 9.00 2.16 -6.28
CA ILE A 25 9.04 3.61 -6.08
C ILE A 25 9.87 3.99 -4.85
N LEU A 26 9.80 3.19 -3.77
CA LEU A 26 10.59 3.43 -2.56
C LEU A 26 12.09 3.49 -2.85
N SER A 27 12.60 2.68 -3.78
CA SER A 27 14.02 2.74 -4.16
C SER A 27 14.40 4.08 -4.82
N VAL A 28 13.54 4.62 -5.68
CA VAL A 28 13.74 5.91 -6.35
C VAL A 28 13.62 7.06 -5.35
N TRP A 29 12.66 6.97 -4.43
CA TRP A 29 12.46 7.96 -3.37
C TRP A 29 13.61 7.99 -2.36
N ALA A 30 14.12 6.83 -1.95
CA ALA A 30 15.29 6.74 -1.10
C ALA A 30 16.53 7.38 -1.76
N LEU A 31 16.70 7.17 -3.07
CA LEU A 31 17.77 7.83 -3.82
C LEU A 31 17.56 9.35 -3.89
N ALA A 32 16.33 9.81 -4.12
CA ALA A 32 15.99 11.23 -4.12
C ALA A 32 16.31 11.89 -2.77
N LEU A 33 15.95 11.23 -1.66
CA LEU A 33 16.27 11.64 -0.30
C LEU A 33 17.79 11.72 -0.06
N ALA A 34 18.55 10.75 -0.56
CA ALA A 34 20.01 10.74 -0.42
C ALA A 34 20.66 11.91 -1.17
N TYR A 35 20.24 12.18 -2.43
CA TYR A 35 20.70 13.34 -3.17
C TYR A 35 20.33 14.64 -2.47
N ARG A 36 19.08 14.78 -2.02
CA ARG A 36 18.60 15.97 -1.29
C ARG A 36 19.41 16.24 -0.03
N LYS A 37 19.83 15.20 0.70
CA LYS A 37 20.63 15.32 1.93
C LYS A 37 22.09 15.73 1.66
N ASN A 38 22.65 15.30 0.53
CA ASN A 38 24.05 15.54 0.17
C ASN A 38 24.22 16.63 -0.91
N ALA A 39 23.23 17.52 -1.04
CA ALA A 39 23.14 18.49 -2.13
C ALA A 39 24.06 19.71 -1.95
N ASP A 40 25.37 19.46 -1.85
CA ASP A 40 26.42 20.47 -1.76
C ASP A 40 26.70 21.14 -3.12
N MET A 41 26.33 20.47 -4.21
CA MET A 41 26.47 20.96 -5.59
C MET A 41 25.10 21.14 -6.27
N ASP A 42 25.01 22.10 -7.19
CA ASP A 42 23.76 22.37 -7.93
C ASP A 42 23.30 21.19 -8.80
N GLU A 43 24.23 20.34 -9.28
CA GLU A 43 23.92 19.12 -10.02
C GLU A 43 23.16 18.09 -9.17
N ASP A 44 23.55 17.92 -7.90
CA ASP A 44 22.88 16.99 -6.98
C ASP A 44 21.46 17.48 -6.62
N ARG A 45 21.27 18.79 -6.53
CA ARG A 45 19.93 19.40 -6.34
C ARG A 45 19.03 19.13 -7.54
N ALA A 46 19.55 19.33 -8.75
CA ALA A 46 18.81 19.03 -9.97
C ALA A 46 18.45 17.54 -10.03
N LYS A 47 19.38 16.65 -9.67
CA LYS A 47 19.14 15.21 -9.66
C LYS A 47 18.10 14.79 -8.62
N ALA A 48 18.16 15.33 -7.41
CA ALA A 48 17.14 15.12 -6.38
C ALA A 48 15.75 15.49 -6.93
N TYR A 49 15.62 16.69 -7.51
CA TYR A 49 14.36 17.16 -8.07
C TYR A 49 13.82 16.25 -9.18
N GLU A 50 14.65 15.82 -10.14
CA GLU A 50 14.24 14.86 -11.19
C GLU A 50 13.70 13.54 -10.62
N LEU A 51 14.37 13.01 -9.59
CA LEU A 51 13.96 11.77 -8.93
C LEU A 51 12.65 11.97 -8.16
N GLU A 52 12.49 13.08 -7.45
CA GLU A 52 11.25 13.46 -6.77
C GLU A 52 10.08 13.57 -7.75
N GLN A 53 10.27 14.23 -8.90
CA GLN A 53 9.22 14.31 -9.94
C GLN A 53 8.89 12.94 -10.53
N SER A 54 9.88 12.05 -10.63
CA SER A 54 9.65 10.66 -11.05
C SER A 54 8.81 9.90 -10.03
N VAL A 55 9.11 10.03 -8.73
CA VAL A 55 8.32 9.44 -7.63
C VAL A 55 6.88 9.95 -7.65
N VAL A 56 6.69 11.27 -7.75
CA VAL A 56 5.37 11.90 -7.82
C VAL A 56 4.58 11.35 -9.01
N LYS A 57 5.20 11.27 -10.18
CA LYS A 57 4.56 10.71 -11.39
C LYS A 57 4.12 9.26 -11.19
N LEU A 58 4.95 8.44 -10.55
CA LEU A 58 4.66 7.02 -10.34
C LEU A 58 3.53 6.81 -9.32
N MET A 59 3.57 7.51 -8.19
CA MET A 59 2.50 7.46 -7.18
C MET A 59 1.17 7.97 -7.75
N ARG A 60 1.20 9.07 -8.52
CA ARG A 60 0.01 9.59 -9.21
C ARG A 60 -0.51 8.63 -10.28
N GLY A 61 0.36 7.86 -10.93
CA GLY A 61 -0.05 6.81 -11.85
C GLY A 61 -0.98 5.79 -11.18
N LEU A 62 -0.62 5.35 -9.96
CA LEU A 62 -1.45 4.46 -9.15
C LEU A 62 -2.74 5.15 -8.69
N LEU A 63 -2.68 6.40 -8.21
CA LEU A 63 -3.85 7.20 -7.84
C LEU A 63 -4.88 7.24 -8.96
N CYS A 64 -4.44 7.60 -10.17
CA CYS A 64 -5.30 7.67 -11.35
C CYS A 64 -5.96 6.32 -11.68
N CYS A 65 -5.30 5.19 -11.42
CA CYS A 65 -5.89 3.87 -11.63
C CYS A 65 -6.94 3.53 -10.56
N MET A 66 -6.70 3.89 -9.31
CA MET A 66 -7.67 3.70 -8.22
C MET A 66 -8.89 4.60 -8.41
N MET A 67 -8.71 5.88 -8.76
CA MET A 67 -9.82 6.82 -8.99
C MET A 67 -10.74 6.41 -10.15
N LYS A 68 -10.21 5.71 -11.18
CA LYS A 68 -11.04 5.12 -12.24
C LYS A 68 -12.01 4.05 -11.75
N GLN A 69 -11.86 3.57 -10.52
CA GLN A 69 -12.70 2.58 -9.88
C GLN A 69 -13.52 3.17 -8.72
N ILE A 70 -13.75 4.49 -8.71
CA ILE A 70 -14.48 5.17 -7.63
C ILE A 70 -15.84 4.53 -7.33
N ASP A 71 -16.57 4.09 -8.37
CA ASP A 71 -17.86 3.41 -8.18
C ASP A 71 -17.74 2.12 -7.35
N LYS A 72 -16.60 1.42 -7.43
CA LYS A 72 -16.32 0.24 -6.60
C LYS A 72 -16.11 0.65 -5.14
N VAL A 73 -15.26 1.66 -4.90
CA VAL A 73 -15.01 2.21 -3.55
C VAL A 73 -16.30 2.65 -2.88
N GLU A 74 -17.18 3.35 -3.60
CA GLU A 74 -18.48 3.79 -3.09
C GLU A 74 -19.40 2.63 -2.71
N ARG A 75 -19.50 1.58 -3.55
CA ARG A 75 -20.29 0.39 -3.22
C ARG A 75 -19.71 -0.40 -2.05
N PHE A 76 -18.39 -0.51 -1.99
CA PHE A 76 -17.69 -1.28 -0.96
C PHE A 76 -17.96 -0.77 0.46
N LYS A 77 -18.23 0.53 0.64
CA LYS A 77 -18.65 1.12 1.93
C LYS A 77 -19.83 0.38 2.58
N TYR A 78 -20.71 -0.17 1.75
CA TYR A 78 -21.91 -0.87 2.20
C TYR A 78 -21.76 -2.38 2.08
N THR A 79 -21.14 -2.87 1.00
CA THR A 79 -21.14 -4.31 0.69
C THR A 79 -20.00 -5.05 1.35
N GLN A 80 -18.84 -4.42 1.50
CA GLN A 80 -17.57 -5.06 1.89
C GLN A 80 -17.29 -6.38 1.13
N SER A 81 -17.86 -6.48 -0.07
CA SER A 81 -17.82 -7.70 -0.88
C SER A 81 -16.57 -7.70 -1.74
N PRO A 82 -15.89 -8.85 -1.91
CA PRO A 82 -14.81 -8.97 -2.88
C PRO A 82 -15.21 -8.48 -4.28
N MET A 83 -16.47 -8.63 -4.69
CA MET A 83 -16.93 -8.19 -6.02
C MET A 83 -16.89 -6.67 -6.21
N ASP A 84 -17.04 -5.92 -5.14
CA ASP A 84 -17.02 -4.45 -5.15
C ASP A 84 -15.66 -3.89 -4.72
N ALA A 85 -14.66 -4.74 -4.50
CA ALA A 85 -13.33 -4.32 -4.06
C ALA A 85 -12.53 -3.62 -5.18
N LEU A 86 -11.57 -2.78 -4.80
CA LEU A 86 -10.60 -2.25 -5.76
C LEU A 86 -9.77 -3.38 -6.38
N HIS A 87 -9.47 -3.27 -7.66
CA HIS A 87 -8.43 -4.11 -8.26
C HIS A 87 -7.05 -3.65 -7.83
N ALA A 88 -6.19 -4.59 -7.47
CA ALA A 88 -4.80 -4.31 -7.09
C ALA A 88 -3.79 -4.45 -8.26
N LYS A 89 -4.25 -4.64 -9.51
CA LYS A 89 -3.39 -4.65 -10.70
C LYS A 89 -4.04 -4.01 -11.93
N TYR A 90 -3.21 -3.36 -12.77
CA TYR A 90 -3.66 -2.54 -13.90
C TYR A 90 -2.87 -2.75 -15.17
N CYS A 91 -3.46 -2.43 -16.31
CA CYS A 91 -2.77 -2.37 -17.59
C CYS A 91 -1.77 -1.20 -17.56
N VAL A 92 -0.48 -1.47 -17.78
CA VAL A 92 0.59 -0.47 -17.75
C VAL A 92 0.40 0.63 -18.80
N MET A 93 -0.33 0.34 -19.89
CA MET A 93 -0.58 1.29 -20.98
C MET A 93 -1.83 2.16 -20.78
N THR A 94 -2.87 1.62 -20.15
CA THR A 94 -4.18 2.31 -20.05
C THR A 94 -4.58 2.69 -18.63
N GLY A 95 -3.95 2.08 -17.62
CA GLY A 95 -4.32 2.20 -16.22
C GLY A 95 -5.73 1.68 -15.91
N LYS A 96 -6.26 0.75 -16.74
CA LYS A 96 -7.55 0.08 -16.52
C LYS A 96 -7.33 -1.28 -15.88
N VAL A 97 -8.38 -1.83 -15.26
CA VAL A 97 -8.42 -3.23 -14.80
C VAL A 97 -8.17 -4.19 -15.96
N VAL A 98 -7.51 -5.32 -15.66
CA VAL A 98 -7.02 -6.29 -16.67
C VAL A 98 -7.70 -7.66 -16.59
N VAL A 99 -8.54 -7.86 -15.58
CA VAL A 99 -9.27 -9.11 -15.30
C VAL A 99 -10.67 -8.75 -14.81
N SER A 100 -11.62 -9.68 -14.88
CA SER A 100 -12.94 -9.46 -14.28
C SER A 100 -12.90 -9.65 -12.78
N ASP A 101 -13.94 -9.18 -12.08
CA ASP A 101 -14.06 -9.28 -10.63
C ASP A 101 -14.08 -10.73 -10.11
N LYS A 102 -14.45 -11.70 -10.97
CA LYS A 102 -14.55 -13.13 -10.60
C LYS A 102 -13.28 -13.92 -10.89
N ASP A 103 -12.39 -13.38 -11.71
CA ASP A 103 -11.27 -14.15 -12.27
C ASP A 103 -9.99 -14.04 -11.43
N TRP A 104 -9.96 -13.15 -10.43
CA TRP A 104 -8.76 -12.88 -9.64
C TRP A 104 -9.07 -12.32 -8.26
N GLY A 105 -8.25 -12.72 -7.27
CA GLY A 105 -8.34 -12.33 -5.87
C GLY A 105 -7.95 -10.87 -5.64
N HIS A 106 -8.85 -9.97 -5.99
CA HIS A 106 -8.54 -8.55 -6.15
C HIS A 106 -8.74 -7.71 -4.89
N LEU A 107 -9.58 -8.16 -3.94
CA LEU A 107 -9.65 -7.58 -2.60
C LEU A 107 -8.33 -7.84 -1.87
N GLN A 108 -7.39 -6.90 -1.98
CA GLN A 108 -6.08 -6.93 -1.33
C GLN A 108 -5.94 -5.66 -0.51
N VAL A 109 -6.29 -5.77 0.77
CA VAL A 109 -6.32 -4.61 1.67
C VAL A 109 -4.90 -4.11 1.91
N ASP A 110 -3.93 -5.03 2.06
CA ASP A 110 -2.51 -4.71 2.21
C ASP A 110 -1.96 -3.81 1.09
N ALA A 111 -2.37 -4.06 -0.17
CA ALA A 111 -1.90 -3.31 -1.33
C ALA A 111 -2.41 -1.87 -1.33
N THR A 112 -3.66 -1.64 -0.90
CA THR A 112 -4.22 -0.30 -0.74
C THR A 112 -3.57 0.41 0.45
N SER A 113 -3.40 -0.31 1.56
CA SER A 113 -2.79 0.21 2.79
C SER A 113 -1.35 0.64 2.59
N ILE A 114 -0.50 -0.15 1.92
CA ILE A 114 0.89 0.25 1.68
C ILE A 114 1.00 1.47 0.77
N TYR A 115 0.10 1.61 -0.22
CA TYR A 115 0.05 2.83 -1.03
C TYR A 115 -0.28 4.06 -0.17
N LEU A 116 -1.26 3.93 0.72
CA LEU A 116 -1.68 5.00 1.64
C LEU A 116 -0.61 5.37 2.66
N LEU A 117 0.04 4.38 3.27
CA LEU A 117 1.17 4.58 4.18
C LEU A 117 2.30 5.35 3.49
N ILE A 118 2.72 4.90 2.30
CA ILE A 118 3.81 5.54 1.58
C ILE A 118 3.42 6.92 1.03
N LEU A 119 2.15 7.12 0.65
CA LEU A 119 1.63 8.44 0.32
C LEU A 119 1.77 9.40 1.51
N ALA A 120 1.42 8.96 2.72
CA ALA A 120 1.52 9.76 3.93
C ALA A 120 2.97 10.16 4.21
N GLU A 121 3.88 9.18 4.23
CA GLU A 121 5.32 9.38 4.46
C GLU A 121 5.96 10.31 3.41
N MET A 122 5.63 10.12 2.13
CA MET A 122 6.12 10.99 1.05
C MET A 122 5.61 12.42 1.20
N THR A 123 4.33 12.59 1.56
CA THR A 123 3.73 13.90 1.81
C THR A 123 4.40 14.60 2.99
N ALA A 124 4.61 13.89 4.11
CA ALA A 124 5.35 14.38 5.27
C ALA A 124 6.80 14.77 4.93
N SER A 125 7.43 14.09 3.97
CA SER A 125 8.75 14.45 3.45
C SER A 125 8.78 15.68 2.52
N GLY A 126 7.62 16.28 2.24
CA GLY A 126 7.46 17.47 1.41
C GLY A 126 7.13 17.21 -0.06
N LEU A 127 6.85 15.95 -0.46
CA LEU A 127 6.40 15.67 -1.83
C LEU A 127 4.92 16.01 -1.99
N GLN A 128 4.61 16.86 -2.97
CA GLN A 128 3.23 17.14 -3.35
C GLN A 128 2.74 16.07 -4.34
N ILE A 129 1.98 15.10 -3.85
CA ILE A 129 1.40 14.02 -4.67
C ILE A 129 -0.08 14.27 -4.97
N ILE A 130 -0.82 14.85 -4.02
CA ILE A 130 -2.25 15.17 -4.14
C ILE A 130 -2.42 16.64 -4.55
N TYR A 131 -3.26 16.91 -5.55
CA TYR A 131 -3.37 18.21 -6.22
C TYR A 131 -4.74 18.88 -6.07
N THR A 132 -5.80 18.11 -5.85
CA THR A 132 -7.16 18.65 -5.81
C THR A 132 -7.93 18.13 -4.60
N LEU A 133 -8.98 18.85 -4.20
CA LEU A 133 -9.85 18.41 -3.10
C LEU A 133 -10.65 17.15 -3.47
N ASP A 134 -10.91 16.92 -4.75
CA ASP A 134 -11.52 15.66 -5.21
C ASP A 134 -10.58 14.47 -4.98
N GLU A 135 -9.28 14.65 -5.20
CA GLU A 135 -8.27 13.65 -4.88
C GLU A 135 -8.16 13.45 -3.35
N VAL A 136 -8.23 14.52 -2.54
CA VAL A 136 -8.29 14.41 -1.06
C VAL A 136 -9.50 13.59 -0.63
N ALA A 137 -10.70 13.91 -1.13
CA ALA A 137 -11.92 13.19 -0.82
C ALA A 137 -11.83 11.71 -1.22
N PHE A 138 -11.19 11.42 -2.35
CA PHE A 138 -10.92 10.05 -2.76
C PHE A 138 -9.97 9.32 -1.77
N ILE A 139 -8.89 9.96 -1.32
CA ILE A 139 -8.01 9.39 -0.28
C ILE A 139 -8.78 9.16 1.03
N GLN A 140 -9.62 10.09 1.45
CA GLN A 140 -10.48 9.90 2.62
C GLN A 140 -11.44 8.70 2.46
N ASN A 141 -11.95 8.47 1.25
CA ASN A 141 -12.73 7.26 0.96
C ASN A 141 -11.89 5.98 1.04
N LEU A 142 -10.62 6.02 0.62
CA LEU A 142 -9.70 4.88 0.80
C LEU A 142 -9.36 4.62 2.27
N VAL A 143 -9.32 5.66 3.11
CA VAL A 143 -9.20 5.49 4.58
C VAL A 143 -10.37 4.68 5.11
N PHE A 144 -11.61 5.05 4.77
CA PHE A 144 -12.79 4.26 5.16
C PHE A 144 -12.76 2.84 4.60
N TYR A 145 -12.22 2.67 3.40
CA TYR A 145 -12.06 1.38 2.75
C TYR A 145 -11.14 0.44 3.53
N ILE A 146 -10.01 0.92 4.05
CA ILE A 146 -9.05 0.10 4.82
C ILE A 146 -9.38 0.03 6.31
N GLN A 147 -10.22 0.93 6.83
CA GLN A 147 -10.55 0.97 8.25
C GLN A 147 -11.26 -0.31 8.72
N SER A 148 -12.03 -0.96 7.85
CA SER A 148 -12.69 -2.23 8.17
C SER A 148 -11.77 -3.46 8.11
N ALA A 149 -10.45 -3.29 7.90
CA ALA A 149 -9.50 -4.40 7.72
C ALA A 149 -9.56 -5.48 8.81
N TYR A 150 -9.84 -5.12 10.06
CA TYR A 150 -9.93 -6.07 11.17
C TYR A 150 -11.07 -7.10 11.04
N ARG A 151 -12.08 -6.78 10.22
CA ARG A 151 -13.27 -7.63 10.00
C ARG A 151 -13.57 -7.90 8.53
N THR A 152 -12.68 -7.50 7.62
CA THR A 152 -12.83 -7.70 6.18
C THR A 152 -11.83 -8.76 5.71
N PRO A 153 -12.28 -10.01 5.51
CA PRO A 153 -11.46 -11.05 4.90
C PRO A 153 -11.01 -10.65 3.49
N ASP A 154 -9.74 -10.87 3.17
CA ASP A 154 -9.14 -10.45 1.90
C ASP A 154 -8.24 -11.55 1.32
N TYR A 155 -7.67 -11.31 0.13
CA TYR A 155 -6.79 -12.25 -0.56
C TYR A 155 -5.33 -12.22 -0.09
N GLY A 156 -5.01 -11.26 0.78
CA GLY A 156 -3.70 -11.05 1.37
C GLY A 156 -2.60 -10.72 0.36
N ILE A 157 -1.38 -10.60 0.89
CA ILE A 157 -0.19 -10.23 0.11
C ILE A 157 0.14 -11.23 -1.01
N TRP A 158 -0.35 -12.47 -0.88
CA TRP A 158 -0.05 -13.56 -1.79
C TRP A 158 -1.14 -13.86 -2.81
N GLU A 159 -2.24 -13.10 -2.81
CA GLU A 159 -3.33 -13.17 -3.79
C GLU A 159 -4.15 -14.47 -3.80
N ARG A 160 -4.10 -15.23 -2.69
CA ARG A 160 -4.69 -16.58 -2.61
C ARG A 160 -5.91 -16.64 -1.70
N GLY A 161 -6.10 -15.66 -0.82
CA GLY A 161 -7.05 -15.79 0.27
C GLY A 161 -6.49 -16.74 1.30
N ASP A 162 -7.16 -17.86 1.48
CA ASP A 162 -6.84 -18.88 2.45
C ASP A 162 -5.47 -19.51 2.21
N LYS A 163 -4.77 -19.85 3.31
CA LYS A 163 -3.45 -20.51 3.24
C LYS A 163 -3.47 -21.86 2.50
N THR A 164 -4.65 -22.48 2.36
CA THR A 164 -4.84 -23.72 1.58
C THR A 164 -5.10 -23.47 0.08
N ASN A 165 -5.11 -22.21 -0.36
CA ASN A 165 -5.23 -21.77 -1.75
C ASN A 165 -6.51 -22.26 -2.45
N HIS A 166 -7.63 -22.29 -1.72
CA HIS A 166 -8.95 -22.55 -2.29
C HIS A 166 -9.61 -21.29 -2.86
N GLY A 167 -8.98 -20.12 -2.72
CA GLY A 167 -9.48 -18.85 -3.26
C GLY A 167 -10.54 -18.21 -2.37
N VAL A 168 -10.58 -18.56 -1.08
CA VAL A 168 -11.53 -18.04 -0.10
C VAL A 168 -10.86 -16.92 0.69
N PRO A 169 -11.40 -15.69 0.75
CA PRO A 169 -10.81 -14.63 1.55
C PRO A 169 -10.73 -14.97 3.05
N GLU A 170 -9.64 -14.56 3.71
CA GLU A 170 -9.43 -14.75 5.15
C GLU A 170 -8.87 -13.46 5.79
N LEU A 171 -8.89 -13.37 7.12
CA LEU A 171 -8.33 -12.21 7.82
C LEU A 171 -6.79 -12.30 7.84
N ASN A 172 -6.14 -11.63 6.91
CA ASN A 172 -4.68 -11.63 6.83
C ASN A 172 -4.05 -10.65 7.82
N ALA A 173 -3.20 -11.16 8.71
CA ALA A 173 -2.48 -10.33 9.68
C ALA A 173 -1.57 -9.27 9.01
N THR A 174 -1.01 -9.57 7.83
CA THR A 174 -0.23 -8.61 7.03
C THR A 174 -1.09 -7.44 6.56
N SER A 175 -2.32 -7.70 6.13
CA SER A 175 -3.29 -6.65 5.72
C SER A 175 -3.70 -5.79 6.90
N LEU A 176 -3.98 -6.40 8.06
CA LEU A 176 -4.32 -5.69 9.29
C LEU A 176 -3.19 -4.77 9.77
N GLY A 177 -1.96 -5.30 9.85
CA GLY A 177 -0.80 -4.51 10.26
C GLY A 177 -0.53 -3.34 9.32
N MET A 178 -0.56 -3.57 8.01
CA MET A 178 -0.36 -2.51 7.02
C MET A 178 -1.46 -1.45 7.09
N ALA A 179 -2.72 -1.86 7.27
CA ALA A 179 -3.83 -0.93 7.46
C ALA A 179 -3.65 -0.07 8.72
N LYS A 180 -3.27 -0.68 9.85
CA LYS A 180 -2.96 0.05 11.09
C LYS A 180 -1.91 1.14 10.85
N ALA A 181 -0.77 0.79 10.26
CA ALA A 181 0.29 1.76 9.98
C ALA A 181 -0.19 2.89 9.06
N ALA A 182 -0.93 2.56 8.01
CA ALA A 182 -1.46 3.57 7.09
C ALA A 182 -2.43 4.54 7.78
N LEU A 183 -3.33 4.01 8.61
CA LEU A 183 -4.28 4.80 9.39
C LEU A 183 -3.57 5.71 10.39
N GLU A 184 -2.57 5.19 11.12
CA GLU A 184 -1.76 5.98 12.05
C GLU A 184 -0.98 7.10 11.34
N ALA A 185 -0.39 6.81 10.18
CA ALA A 185 0.38 7.79 9.40
C ALA A 185 -0.50 8.87 8.73
N LEU A 186 -1.76 8.54 8.39
CA LEU A 186 -2.69 9.46 7.73
C LEU A 186 -3.48 10.33 8.70
N ASN A 187 -3.63 9.92 9.97
CA ASN A 187 -4.43 10.67 10.92
C ASN A 187 -3.89 12.09 11.12
N ASP A 188 -4.74 13.09 10.92
CA ASP A 188 -4.42 14.52 10.97
C ASP A 188 -3.37 14.98 9.95
N LEU A 189 -3.10 14.19 8.91
CA LEU A 189 -2.18 14.57 7.84
C LEU A 189 -2.85 15.50 6.82
N ASP A 190 -2.23 16.64 6.54
CA ASP A 190 -2.60 17.50 5.43
C ASP A 190 -1.97 17.01 4.12
N LEU A 191 -2.80 16.53 3.18
CA LEU A 191 -2.35 15.99 1.90
C LEU A 191 -1.76 17.03 0.94
N PHE A 192 -1.96 18.32 1.20
CA PHE A 192 -1.27 19.41 0.50
C PHE A 192 0.00 19.87 1.24
N GLY A 193 0.38 19.20 2.32
CA GLY A 193 1.53 19.54 3.16
C GLY A 193 1.36 20.92 3.77
N THR A 194 2.43 21.72 3.79
CA THR A 194 2.44 23.06 4.41
C THR A 194 1.57 24.10 3.68
N ARG A 195 1.00 23.75 2.52
CA ARG A 195 0.19 24.65 1.70
C ARG A 195 -1.31 24.40 1.83
N GLY A 196 -1.72 23.40 2.60
CA GLY A 196 -3.11 23.03 2.75
C GLY A 196 -3.86 23.80 3.83
N GLY A 197 -5.03 23.27 4.17
CA GLY A 197 -5.89 23.78 5.21
C GLY A 197 -6.87 22.69 5.66
N PRO A 198 -7.86 23.03 6.50
CA PRO A 198 -8.74 22.03 7.10
C PRO A 198 -9.45 21.09 6.11
N ALA A 199 -9.67 21.53 4.86
CA ALA A 199 -10.30 20.74 3.81
C ALA A 199 -9.38 19.68 3.17
N SER A 200 -8.06 19.76 3.36
CA SER A 200 -7.08 18.79 2.86
C SER A 200 -6.53 17.85 3.93
N VAL A 201 -7.03 17.96 5.16
CA VAL A 201 -6.65 17.11 6.30
C VAL A 201 -7.47 15.82 6.28
N ILE A 202 -6.76 14.70 6.39
CA ILE A 202 -7.35 13.37 6.53
C ILE A 202 -7.67 13.08 7.99
N ASN A 203 -8.86 12.57 8.24
CA ASN A 203 -9.32 12.21 9.58
C ASN A 203 -9.54 10.70 9.65
N VAL A 204 -8.99 10.08 10.68
CA VAL A 204 -9.19 8.66 10.96
C VAL A 204 -10.04 8.51 12.21
N ILE A 205 -11.05 7.66 12.15
CA ILE A 205 -11.84 7.32 13.33
C ILE A 205 -11.08 6.19 14.06
N PRO A 206 -10.76 6.34 15.36
CA PRO A 206 -10.15 5.27 16.12
C PRO A 206 -11.08 4.05 16.12
N ASP A 207 -10.58 2.89 15.69
CA ASP A 207 -11.34 1.65 15.72
C ASP A 207 -10.84 0.73 16.84
N GLU A 208 -11.70 -0.18 17.29
CA GLU A 208 -11.37 -1.21 18.26
C GLU A 208 -10.61 -2.33 17.52
N ALA A 209 -9.31 -2.44 17.76
CA ALA A 209 -8.49 -3.47 17.14
C ALA A 209 -8.82 -4.87 17.69
N GLU A 210 -9.25 -5.79 16.80
CA GLU A 210 -9.33 -7.22 17.12
C GLU A 210 -8.03 -7.95 16.76
N ALA A 211 -7.68 -8.96 17.56
CA ALA A 211 -6.44 -9.71 17.42
C ALA A 211 -6.56 -10.82 16.36
N CYS A 212 -5.72 -10.78 15.33
CA CYS A 212 -5.53 -11.88 14.38
C CYS A 212 -4.36 -12.79 14.85
N GLN A 213 -4.59 -14.09 14.96
CA GLN A 213 -3.59 -15.09 15.38
C GLN A 213 -3.03 -15.86 14.18
N GLU A 214 -2.23 -15.19 13.33
CA GLU A 214 -1.58 -15.84 12.18
C GLU A 214 -0.05 -15.68 12.22
N THR A 215 0.68 -16.62 11.60
CA THR A 215 2.13 -16.54 11.40
C THR A 215 2.46 -16.72 9.91
N ASP A 216 2.90 -15.65 9.25
CA ASP A 216 3.26 -15.57 7.81
C ASP A 216 4.56 -14.77 7.62
N ALA A 217 5.30 -15.00 6.53
CA ALA A 217 6.51 -14.22 6.23
C ALA A 217 6.22 -12.73 6.00
N GLY A 218 5.03 -12.38 5.50
CA GLY A 218 4.57 -11.01 5.32
C GLY A 218 4.50 -10.21 6.62
N LEU A 219 4.40 -10.86 7.78
CA LEU A 219 4.47 -10.20 9.09
C LEU A 219 5.80 -9.47 9.32
N LEU A 220 6.88 -9.83 8.62
CA LEU A 220 8.12 -9.05 8.64
C LEU A 220 7.85 -7.60 8.23
N SER A 221 6.99 -7.36 7.23
CA SER A 221 6.63 -6.02 6.79
C SER A 221 5.78 -5.24 7.81
N VAL A 222 5.15 -5.95 8.74
CA VAL A 222 4.35 -5.39 9.84
C VAL A 222 5.24 -5.03 11.03
N ILE A 223 6.11 -5.95 11.48
CA ILE A 223 7.01 -5.73 12.63
C ILE A 223 8.28 -4.95 12.28
N SER A 224 8.46 -4.58 11.01
CA SER A 224 9.62 -3.84 10.51
C SER A 224 9.23 -2.98 9.30
N TYR A 225 10.19 -2.61 8.46
CA TYR A 225 9.93 -1.77 7.29
C TYR A 225 9.00 -2.47 6.28
N PRO A 226 7.99 -1.78 5.73
CA PRO A 226 7.72 -0.35 5.89
C PRO A 226 6.79 0.03 7.04
N ALA A 227 6.05 -0.91 7.64
CA ALA A 227 4.89 -0.55 8.44
C ALA A 227 5.18 -0.24 9.92
N PHE A 228 6.16 -0.90 10.53
CA PHE A 228 6.52 -0.74 11.96
C PHE A 228 5.31 -0.67 12.91
N SER A 229 4.27 -1.45 12.65
CA SER A 229 2.94 -1.29 13.27
C SER A 229 2.83 -1.87 14.68
N VAL A 230 3.91 -2.49 15.18
CA VAL A 230 3.96 -3.16 16.47
C VAL A 230 5.03 -2.50 17.33
N ASP A 231 4.64 -1.96 18.48
CA ASP A 231 5.55 -1.25 19.39
C ASP A 231 6.19 -2.17 20.44
N ASP A 232 5.54 -3.29 20.81
CA ASP A 232 6.02 -4.20 21.85
C ASP A 232 7.28 -4.97 21.37
N PRO A 233 8.47 -4.69 21.95
CA PRO A 233 9.70 -5.36 21.54
C PRO A 233 9.68 -6.87 21.77
N GLN A 234 8.92 -7.36 22.76
CA GLN A 234 8.78 -8.79 23.01
C GLN A 234 7.94 -9.44 21.91
N LEU A 235 6.83 -8.84 21.52
CA LEU A 235 5.99 -9.33 20.43
C LEU A 235 6.73 -9.33 19.09
N ILE A 236 7.51 -8.28 18.80
CA ILE A 236 8.39 -8.22 17.62
C ILE A 236 9.37 -9.38 17.63
N LYS A 237 10.05 -9.62 18.76
CA LYS A 237 11.04 -10.68 18.90
C LYS A 237 10.40 -12.06 18.73
N ILE A 238 9.27 -12.31 19.38
CA ILE A 238 8.53 -13.59 19.30
C ILE A 238 8.09 -13.83 17.86
N THR A 239 7.50 -12.82 17.20
CA THR A 239 7.04 -12.93 15.82
C THR A 239 8.20 -13.23 14.87
N ARG A 240 9.32 -12.50 15.00
CA ARG A 240 10.52 -12.73 14.19
C ARG A 240 11.09 -14.14 14.41
N SER A 241 11.23 -14.57 15.66
CA SER A 241 11.69 -15.92 15.99
C SER A 241 10.76 -16.98 15.41
N GLY A 242 9.44 -16.82 15.56
CA GLY A 242 8.45 -17.74 15.01
C GLY A 242 8.52 -17.85 13.49
N ILE A 243 8.68 -16.74 12.77
CA ILE A 243 8.88 -16.72 11.32
C ILE A 243 10.13 -17.52 10.93
N ILE A 244 11.26 -17.26 11.60
CA ILE A 244 12.53 -17.93 11.33
C ILE A 244 12.40 -19.44 11.61
N GLU A 245 11.95 -19.81 12.80
CA GLU A 245 11.86 -21.22 13.22
C GLU A 245 10.94 -22.04 12.32
N LYS A 246 9.81 -21.44 11.90
CA LYS A 246 8.78 -22.16 11.17
C LYS A 246 8.97 -22.15 9.66
N LEU A 247 9.54 -21.09 9.09
CA LEU A 247 9.64 -20.90 7.64
C LEU A 247 11.05 -21.11 7.08
N GLN A 248 12.10 -21.09 7.93
CA GLN A 248 13.47 -21.31 7.48
C GLN A 248 13.77 -22.81 7.35
N VAL A 249 13.37 -23.42 6.23
CA VAL A 249 13.82 -24.77 5.83
C VAL A 249 14.89 -24.63 4.75
N ARG A 250 16.09 -25.20 4.93
CA ARG A 250 17.19 -25.05 3.94
C ARG A 250 16.84 -25.74 2.60
N PRO A 251 17.08 -25.11 1.42
CA PRO A 251 17.66 -23.79 1.17
C PRO A 251 16.63 -22.70 0.76
N LEU A 252 15.33 -22.90 0.98
CA LEU A 252 14.26 -21.98 0.53
C LEU A 252 13.28 -21.71 1.67
N MET A 253 13.08 -20.43 2.00
CA MET A 253 12.10 -20.02 3.00
C MET A 253 10.69 -20.33 2.47
N SER A 254 9.92 -21.13 3.19
CA SER A 254 8.50 -21.33 2.85
C SER A 254 7.75 -20.02 3.07
N LEU A 255 6.78 -19.69 2.22
CA LEU A 255 5.99 -18.47 2.38
C LEU A 255 5.03 -18.57 3.58
N PHE A 256 4.58 -19.78 3.92
CA PHE A 256 3.63 -20.04 5.01
C PHE A 256 3.83 -21.42 5.65
N ILE A 257 3.08 -21.66 6.73
CA ILE A 257 2.85 -22.96 7.36
C ILE A 257 1.40 -23.34 7.06
N ILE A 258 1.16 -24.57 6.60
CA ILE A 258 -0.18 -25.17 6.42
C ILE A 258 -0.66 -25.71 7.76
#